data_AF-A0A9X5EBQ4-F1
#
_entry.id   AF-A0A9X5EBQ4-F1
#
_cell.length_a   1.000
_cell.length_b   1.000
_cell.length_c   1.000
_cell.angle_alpha   90.00
_cell.angle_beta   90.00
_cell.angle_gamma   90.00
#
_symmetry.space_group_name_H-M   'P 1'
#
loop_
_entity.id
_entity.type
_entity.pdbx_description
1 polymer ?
#
loop_
_entity_poly.entity_id
_entity_poly.type
_entity_poly.pdbx_seq_one_letter_code
_entity_poly.pdbx_strand_id
1 'polypeptide(L)'
;MAQTLRIIKKYPNRRLYDTEISSYITLEEVRQLVLDGETFEVRDAKSGEDLTRSVLLQIIAEHEEHGQPMLSPQLLSHIIRFYGDSLQGFMGPYLERSLQVFLDQQQQFRNQLNSLMGQTPWSMLNEMTERNLDVWKSMQRGFLDAATAKPAEPVRPATRTGKKAS
;
A
#
# COMPACT_ATOMS: atom_id res chain seq x y z
N MET A 1 25.61 -9.42 16.29
CA MET A 1 26.86 -9.18 15.55
C MET A 1 26.94 -7.69 15.33
N ALA A 2 28.05 -7.03 15.68
CA ALA A 2 28.19 -5.60 15.41
C ALA A 2 28.21 -5.42 13.89
N GLN A 3 27.21 -4.74 13.32
CA GLN A 3 27.25 -4.32 11.92
C GLN A 3 28.34 -3.27 11.83
N THR A 4 29.50 -3.67 11.32
CA THR A 4 30.57 -2.74 10.95
C THR A 4 30.09 -1.94 9.74
N LEU A 5 30.05 -0.62 9.90
CA LEU A 5 29.72 0.34 8.85
C LEU A 5 30.51 0.05 7.57
N ARG A 6 29.82 -0.22 6.47
CA ARG A 6 30.44 -0.49 5.16
C ARG A 6 31.07 0.78 4.61
N ILE A 7 32.35 0.74 4.26
CA ILE A 7 33.07 1.93 3.76
C ILE A 7 33.25 1.82 2.24
N ILE A 8 32.83 2.87 1.54
CA ILE A 8 33.03 3.02 0.09
C ILE A 8 34.04 4.14 -0.12
N LYS A 9 35.17 3.85 -0.77
CA LYS A 9 36.21 4.83 -1.07
C LYS A 9 35.99 5.44 -2.45
N LYS A 10 35.84 6.77 -2.52
CA LYS A 10 35.73 7.52 -3.76
C LYS A 10 37.08 8.04 -4.22
N TYR A 11 37.43 7.75 -5.46
CA TYR A 11 38.66 8.22 -6.11
C TYR A 11 38.36 9.37 -7.09
N PRO A 12 39.35 10.25 -7.36
CA PRO A 12 39.14 11.42 -8.23
C PRO A 12 38.67 11.10 -9.66
N ASN A 13 38.95 9.91 -10.18
CA ASN A 13 38.54 9.46 -11.52
C ASN A 13 37.13 8.85 -11.57
N ARG A 14 36.22 9.33 -10.69
CA ARG A 14 34.85 8.82 -10.50
C ARG A 14 34.74 7.35 -10.06
N ARG A 15 35.84 6.65 -9.78
CA ARG A 15 35.80 5.26 -9.31
C ARG A 15 35.38 5.19 -7.85
N LEU A 16 34.54 4.19 -7.54
CA LEU A 16 34.12 3.85 -6.20
C LEU A 16 34.68 2.46 -5.87
N TYR A 17 35.24 2.30 -4.69
CA TYR A 17 35.81 1.03 -4.22
C TYR A 17 35.14 0.62 -2.93
N ASP A 18 34.56 -0.57 -2.93
CA ASP A 18 33.89 -1.13 -1.79
C ASP A 18 34.87 -1.92 -0.93
N THR A 19 34.99 -1.55 0.34
CA THR A 19 35.92 -2.23 1.26
C THR A 19 35.39 -3.56 1.79
N GLU A 20 34.09 -3.82 1.71
CA GLU A 20 33.49 -5.07 2.20
C GLU A 20 33.68 -6.20 1.20
N ILE A 21 33.37 -5.95 -0.08
CA ILE A 21 33.57 -6.93 -1.16
C ILE A 21 34.93 -6.79 -1.87
N SER A 22 35.73 -5.81 -1.44
CA SER A 22 37.08 -5.56 -1.96
C SER A 22 37.17 -5.34 -3.47
N SER A 23 36.15 -4.71 -4.07
CA SER A 23 36.05 -4.51 -5.52
C SER A 23 35.63 -3.08 -5.90
N TYR A 24 35.86 -2.73 -7.17
CA TYR A 24 35.31 -1.49 -7.72
C TYR A 24 33.84 -1.68 -8.03
N ILE A 25 33.03 -0.70 -7.64
CA ILE A 25 31.60 -0.65 -7.88
C ILE A 25 31.23 0.63 -8.63
N THR A 26 30.06 0.60 -9.24
CA THR A 26 29.42 1.70 -9.96
C THR A 26 28.53 2.52 -9.03
N LEU A 27 28.14 3.71 -9.45
CA LEU A 27 27.18 4.52 -8.70
C LEU A 27 25.81 3.82 -8.58
N GLU A 28 25.44 3.04 -9.60
CA GLU A 28 24.22 2.25 -9.63
C GLU A 28 24.22 1.12 -8.59
N GLU A 29 25.37 0.46 -8.38
CA GLU A 29 25.53 -0.51 -7.29
C GLU A 29 25.44 0.16 -5.91
N VAL A 30 25.96 1.38 -5.76
CA VAL A 30 25.75 2.15 -4.52
C VAL A 30 24.28 2.51 -4.31
N ARG A 31 23.55 2.86 -5.37
CA ARG A 31 22.10 3.06 -5.31
C ARG A 31 21.40 1.80 -4.82
N GLN A 32 21.83 0.63 -5.28
CA GLN A 32 21.27 -0.65 -4.84
C GLN A 32 21.47 -0.86 -3.33
N LEU A 33 22.63 -0.52 -2.78
CA LEU A 33 22.86 -0.57 -1.32
C LEU A 33 21.85 0.28 -0.54
N VAL A 34 21.52 1.48 -1.03
CA VAL A 34 20.50 2.34 -0.42
C VAL A 34 19.12 1.67 -0.45
N LEU A 35 18.77 1.03 -1.58
CA LEU A 35 17.49 0.32 -1.73
C LEU A 35 17.40 -0.91 -0.84
N ASP A 36 18.52 -1.60 -0.64
CA ASP A 36 18.61 -2.79 0.21
C ASP A 36 18.61 -2.43 1.71
N GLY A 37 18.68 -1.13 2.04
CA GLY A 37 18.70 -0.63 3.41
C GLY A 37 20.04 -0.82 4.13
N GLU A 38 21.11 -1.02 3.36
CA GLU A 38 22.46 -1.20 3.89
C GLU A 38 23.02 0.11 4.45
N THR A 39 23.67 0.04 5.61
CA THR A 39 24.29 1.22 6.22
C THR A 39 25.74 1.35 5.75
N PHE A 40 26.03 2.41 5.00
CA PHE A 40 27.37 2.67 4.46
C PHE A 40 27.78 4.14 4.60
N GLU A 41 29.09 4.38 4.48
CA GLU A 41 29.67 5.71 4.42
C GLU A 41 30.60 5.80 3.21
N VAL A 42 30.50 6.90 2.46
CA VAL A 42 31.40 7.17 1.34
C VAL A 42 32.48 8.13 1.78
N ARG A 43 33.74 7.73 1.69
CA ARG A 43 34.90 8.57 2.03
C ARG A 43 35.76 8.88 0.83
N ASP A 44 36.31 10.09 0.77
CA ASP A 44 37.36 10.40 -0.20
C ASP A 44 38.60 9.54 0.07
N ALA A 45 39.15 8.91 -0.96
CA ALA A 45 40.28 8.01 -0.83
C ALA A 45 41.61 8.72 -0.47
N LYS A 46 41.72 10.03 -0.69
CA LYS A 46 42.91 10.83 -0.40
C LYS A 46 42.78 11.60 0.91
N SER A 47 41.68 12.33 1.10
CA SER A 47 41.48 13.19 2.27
C SER A 47 40.79 12.47 3.43
N GLY A 48 40.05 11.39 3.17
CA GLY A 48 39.20 10.72 4.15
C GLY A 48 37.92 11.48 4.51
N GLU A 49 37.63 12.57 3.81
CA GLU A 49 36.42 13.37 3.99
C GLU A 49 35.15 12.54 3.75
N ASP A 50 34.13 12.73 4.57
CA ASP A 50 32.81 12.12 4.37
C ASP A 50 32.09 12.78 3.18
N LEU A 51 32.00 12.04 2.10
CA LEU A 51 31.35 12.41 0.85
C LEU A 51 29.95 11.80 0.72
N THR A 52 29.43 11.11 1.72
CA THR A 52 28.16 10.36 1.67
C THR A 52 27.03 11.23 1.13
N ARG A 53 26.84 12.43 1.70
CA ARG A 53 25.80 13.38 1.25
C ARG A 53 25.96 13.75 -0.23
N SER A 54 27.18 14.02 -0.67
CA SER A 54 27.45 14.43 -2.06
C SER A 54 27.15 13.31 -3.06
N VAL A 55 27.47 12.07 -2.68
CA VAL A 55 27.25 10.89 -3.53
C VAL A 55 25.77 10.52 -3.59
N LEU A 56 25.03 10.63 -2.48
CA LEU A 56 23.58 10.43 -2.48
C LEU A 56 22.86 11.46 -3.37
N LEU A 57 23.26 12.73 -3.32
CA LEU A 57 22.73 13.76 -4.22
C LEU A 57 23.04 13.45 -5.69
N GLN A 58 24.25 12.95 -5.97
CA GLN A 58 24.64 12.53 -7.32
C GLN A 58 23.77 11.36 -7.81
N ILE A 59 23.51 10.37 -6.96
CA ILE A 59 22.62 9.22 -7.28
C ILE A 59 21.22 9.72 -7.66
N ILE A 60 20.64 10.62 -6.85
CA ILE A 60 19.31 11.18 -7.12
C ILE A 60 19.32 11.92 -8.46
N ALA A 61 20.33 12.75 -8.73
CA ALA A 61 20.42 13.51 -9.97
C ALA A 61 20.56 12.61 -11.21
N GLU A 62 21.45 11.60 -11.17
CA GLU A 62 21.65 10.68 -12.30
C GLU A 62 20.37 9.84 -12.58
N HIS A 63 19.61 9.48 -11.54
CA HIS A 63 18.36 8.73 -11.67
C HIS A 63 17.23 9.57 -12.27
N GLU A 64 17.13 10.86 -11.90
CA GLU A 64 16.12 11.78 -12.47
C GLU A 64 16.39 12.08 -13.97
N GLU A 65 17.64 12.06 -14.43
CA GLU A 65 17.99 12.30 -15.85
C GLU A 65 17.64 11.11 -16.78
N HIS A 66 17.74 9.88 -16.28
CA HIS A 66 17.61 8.65 -17.10
C HIS A 66 16.32 7.85 -16.83
N GLY A 67 15.54 8.26 -15.82
CA GLY A 67 14.34 7.57 -15.35
C GLY A 67 13.05 8.34 -15.59
N GLN A 68 12.02 8.00 -14.80
CA GLN A 68 10.77 8.76 -14.75
C GLN A 68 10.92 9.80 -13.64
N PRO A 69 11.02 11.10 -13.96
CA PRO A 69 11.35 12.11 -12.96
C PRO A 69 10.25 12.21 -11.90
N MET A 70 10.59 11.94 -10.64
CA MET A 70 9.67 12.15 -9.51
C MET A 70 9.74 13.58 -8.99
N LEU A 71 10.89 14.25 -9.15
CA LEU A 71 11.11 15.58 -8.59
C LEU A 71 10.61 16.67 -9.54
N SER A 72 9.41 17.17 -9.28
CA SER A 72 8.86 18.28 -10.07
C SER A 72 9.73 19.55 -9.99
N PRO A 73 9.79 20.39 -11.04
CA PRO A 73 10.51 21.67 -11.00
C PRO A 73 10.06 22.60 -9.86
N GLN A 74 8.78 22.52 -9.48
CA GLN A 74 8.24 23.26 -8.33
C GLN A 74 8.86 22.79 -7.02
N LEU A 75 8.92 21.47 -6.79
CA LEU A 75 9.56 20.90 -5.61
C LEU A 75 11.04 21.29 -5.53
N LEU A 76 11.79 21.16 -6.63
CA LEU A 76 13.19 21.57 -6.69
C LEU A 76 13.37 23.07 -6.39
N SER A 77 12.51 23.92 -6.94
CA SER A 77 12.53 25.36 -6.67
C SER A 77 12.25 25.69 -5.20
N HIS A 78 11.30 24.98 -4.58
CA HIS A 78 11.02 25.11 -3.16
C HIS A 78 12.24 24.69 -2.33
N ILE A 79 12.82 23.52 -2.62
CA ILE A 79 14.05 23.03 -1.97
C ILE A 79 15.15 24.10 -2.05
N ILE A 80 15.43 24.65 -3.23
CA ILE A 80 16.48 25.68 -3.42
C ILE A 80 16.18 26.95 -2.62
N ARG A 81 14.93 27.44 -2.64
CA ARG A 81 14.52 28.64 -1.88
C ARG A 81 14.69 28.43 -0.37
N PHE A 82 14.40 27.24 0.14
CA PHE A 82 14.59 26.92 1.56
C PHE A 82 16.06 26.97 2.01
N TYR A 83 17.01 26.72 1.11
CA TYR A 83 18.44 26.93 1.39
C TYR A 83 18.87 28.40 1.33
N GLY A 84 18.09 29.27 0.66
CA GLY A 84 18.37 30.70 0.53
C GLY A 84 17.72 31.59 1.60
N ASP A 85 16.63 31.14 2.21
CA ASP A 85 15.97 31.84 3.31
C ASP A 85 16.56 31.48 4.69
N SER A 86 16.51 32.43 5.63
CA SER A 86 17.05 32.35 7.01
C SER A 86 16.52 31.20 7.90
N LEU A 87 15.69 30.31 7.36
CA LEU A 87 15.12 29.13 8.03
C LEU A 87 15.90 27.83 7.77
N GLN A 88 17.11 27.93 7.21
CA GLN A 88 18.00 26.81 6.88
C GLN A 88 18.18 25.78 8.00
N GLY A 89 18.11 26.18 9.28
CA GLY A 89 18.22 25.29 10.44
C GLY A 89 16.94 24.53 10.83
N PHE A 90 15.76 24.98 10.42
CA PHE A 90 14.47 24.40 10.85
C PHE A 90 13.89 23.43 9.82
N MET A 91 14.23 23.59 8.54
CA MET A 91 13.58 22.90 7.44
C MET A 91 14.05 21.44 7.28
N GLY A 92 15.33 21.15 7.55
CA GLY A 92 15.88 19.78 7.42
C GLY A 92 15.12 18.76 8.28
N PRO A 93 15.05 18.94 9.61
CA PRO A 93 14.30 18.04 10.49
C PRO A 93 12.79 17.99 10.19
N TYR A 94 12.22 19.09 9.67
CA TYR A 94 10.80 19.12 9.30
C TYR A 94 10.53 18.30 8.03
N LEU A 95 11.36 18.40 6.99
CA LEU A 95 11.22 17.58 5.78
C LEU A 95 11.36 16.10 6.11
N GLU A 96 12.38 15.74 6.89
CA GLU A 96 12.60 14.37 7.35
C GLU A 96 11.37 13.84 8.10
N ARG A 97 10.83 14.62 9.05
CA ARG A 97 9.61 14.26 9.79
C ARG A 97 8.38 14.16 8.88
N SER A 98 8.21 15.08 7.92
CA SER A 98 7.07 15.05 6.99
C SER A 98 7.12 13.83 6.07
N LEU A 99 8.32 13.45 5.60
CA LEU A 99 8.54 12.25 4.81
C LEU A 99 8.27 11.00 5.64
N GLN A 100 8.75 10.95 6.89
CA GLN A 100 8.49 9.83 7.79
C GLN A 100 6.98 9.65 8.02
N VAL A 101 6.26 10.74 8.31
CA VAL A 101 4.80 10.71 8.49
C VAL A 101 4.08 10.24 7.22
N PHE A 102 4.53 10.68 6.05
CA PHE A 102 3.97 10.23 4.78
C PHE A 102 4.18 8.72 4.55
N LEU A 103 5.39 8.21 4.80
CA LEU A 103 5.71 6.79 4.70
C LEU A 103 4.88 5.96 5.69
N ASP A 104 4.77 6.41 6.94
CA ASP A 104 3.96 5.76 7.97
C ASP A 104 2.48 5.72 7.55
N GLN A 105 1.96 6.82 7.00
CA GLN A 105 0.57 6.91 6.52
C GLN A 105 0.31 6.00 5.32
N GLN A 106 1.24 5.89 4.38
CA GLN A 106 1.14 4.96 3.25
C GLN A 106 1.10 3.51 3.74
N GLN A 107 1.94 3.16 4.72
CA GLN A 107 1.95 1.82 5.31
C GLN A 107 0.65 1.53 6.06
N GLN A 108 0.14 2.48 6.83
CA GLN A 108 -1.17 2.36 7.51
C GLN A 108 -2.31 2.20 6.52
N PHE A 109 -2.35 3.00 5.45
CA PHE A 109 -3.38 2.89 4.42
C PHE A 109 -3.34 1.53 3.72
N ARG A 110 -2.13 1.04 3.35
CA ARG A 110 -1.95 -0.30 2.79
C ARG A 110 -2.39 -1.39 3.77
N ASN A 111 -2.09 -1.25 5.05
CA ASN A 111 -2.54 -2.18 6.09
C ASN A 111 -4.06 -2.17 6.27
N GLN A 112 -4.70 -1.00 6.22
CA GLN A 112 -6.15 -0.87 6.26
C GLN A 112 -6.80 -1.50 5.01
N LEU A 113 -6.27 -1.23 3.82
CA LEU A 113 -6.72 -1.88 2.59
C LEU A 113 -6.54 -3.39 2.62
N ASN A 114 -5.40 -3.89 3.13
CA ASN A 114 -5.16 -5.32 3.30
C ASN A 114 -6.06 -5.94 4.38
N SER A 115 -6.39 -5.21 5.45
CA SER A 115 -7.34 -5.66 6.47
C SER A 115 -8.76 -5.70 5.93
N LEU A 116 -9.13 -4.73 5.10
CA LEU A 116 -10.40 -4.72 4.39
C LEU A 116 -10.41 -5.86 3.38
N MET A 117 -9.50 -5.93 2.40
CA MET A 117 -9.44 -7.03 1.41
C MET A 117 -9.20 -8.42 2.01
N GLY A 118 -8.50 -8.54 3.15
CA GLY A 118 -8.30 -9.81 3.84
C GLY A 118 -9.58 -10.31 4.52
N GLN A 119 -10.51 -9.41 4.86
CA GLN A 119 -11.80 -9.75 5.43
C GLN A 119 -12.94 -9.69 4.41
N THR A 120 -12.84 -8.97 3.29
CA THR A 120 -14.03 -8.45 2.60
C THR A 120 -14.51 -9.20 1.35
N PRO A 121 -13.69 -9.77 0.44
CA PRO A 121 -14.24 -10.41 -0.76
C PRO A 121 -14.88 -11.78 -0.48
N TRP A 122 -14.28 -12.59 0.38
CA TRP A 122 -14.79 -13.94 0.68
C TRP A 122 -15.84 -13.97 1.79
N SER A 123 -15.73 -13.13 2.82
CA SER A 123 -16.75 -13.10 3.89
C SER A 123 -18.06 -12.48 3.42
N MET A 124 -18.02 -11.39 2.63
CA MET A 124 -19.22 -10.77 2.07
C MET A 124 -19.92 -11.72 1.09
N LEU A 125 -19.15 -12.47 0.28
CA LEU A 125 -19.72 -13.47 -0.63
C LEU A 125 -20.35 -14.65 0.12
N ASN A 126 -19.70 -15.13 1.19
CA ASN A 126 -20.25 -16.19 2.04
C ASN A 126 -21.54 -15.72 2.74
N GLU A 127 -21.56 -14.52 3.32
CA GLU A 127 -22.73 -13.97 4.01
C GLU A 127 -23.91 -13.74 3.04
N MET A 128 -23.63 -13.28 1.81
CA MET A 128 -24.67 -13.10 0.79
C MET A 128 -25.20 -14.45 0.26
N THR A 129 -24.33 -15.46 0.15
CA THR A 129 -24.71 -16.83 -0.26
C THR A 129 -25.57 -17.51 0.80
N GLU A 130 -25.21 -17.40 2.08
CA GLU A 130 -26.00 -17.96 3.19
C GLU A 130 -27.41 -17.35 3.24
N ARG A 131 -27.51 -16.02 3.17
CA ARG A 131 -28.81 -15.32 3.15
C ARG A 131 -29.68 -15.72 1.95
N ASN A 132 -29.09 -15.89 0.76
CA ASN A 132 -29.82 -16.28 -0.44
C ASN A 132 -30.31 -17.75 -0.38
N LEU A 133 -29.49 -18.66 0.17
CA LEU A 133 -29.86 -20.06 0.35
C LEU A 133 -31.06 -20.23 1.29
N ASP A 134 -31.17 -19.43 2.34
CA ASP A 134 -32.29 -19.49 3.28
C ASP A 134 -33.61 -18.98 2.68
N VAL A 135 -33.56 -17.95 1.83
CA VAL A 135 -34.72 -17.48 1.05
C VAL A 135 -35.21 -18.57 0.08
N TRP A 136 -34.29 -19.26 -0.60
CA TRP A 136 -34.68 -20.35 -1.50
C TRP A 136 -35.24 -21.56 -0.75
N LYS A 137 -34.64 -21.94 0.39
CA LYS A 137 -35.12 -23.02 1.26
C LYS A 137 -36.50 -22.74 1.86
N SER A 138 -36.76 -21.50 2.25
CA SER A 138 -38.07 -21.09 2.80
C SER A 138 -39.15 -21.05 1.71
N MET A 139 -38.81 -20.62 0.49
CA MET A 139 -39.70 -20.69 -0.66
C MET A 139 -40.04 -22.13 -1.07
N GLN A 140 -39.05 -23.03 -1.06
CA GLN A 140 -39.27 -24.46 -1.32
C GLN A 140 -40.17 -25.09 -0.23
N ARG A 141 -39.94 -24.75 1.05
CA ARG A 141 -40.81 -25.19 2.15
C ARG A 141 -42.24 -24.69 1.99
N GLY A 142 -42.44 -23.41 1.68
CA GLY A 142 -43.78 -22.86 1.44
C GLY A 142 -44.50 -23.53 0.26
N PHE A 143 -43.77 -23.92 -0.78
CA PHE A 143 -44.32 -24.66 -1.90
C PHE A 143 -44.69 -26.11 -1.54
N LEU A 144 -43.83 -26.79 -0.77
CA LEU A 144 -44.12 -28.14 -0.27
C LEU A 144 -45.29 -28.15 0.72
N ASP A 145 -45.38 -27.15 1.59
CA ASP A 145 -46.50 -26.98 2.52
C ASP A 145 -47.80 -26.68 1.75
N ALA A 146 -47.74 -25.86 0.69
CA ALA A 146 -48.89 -25.61 -0.19
C ALA A 146 -49.30 -26.86 -1.01
N ALA A 147 -48.33 -27.72 -1.38
CA ALA A 147 -48.59 -28.96 -2.10
C ALA A 147 -49.09 -30.09 -1.19
N THR A 148 -48.76 -30.05 0.10
CA THR A 148 -49.23 -31.00 1.12
C THR A 148 -50.48 -30.52 1.86
N ALA A 149 -50.84 -29.24 1.74
CA ALA A 149 -52.13 -28.71 2.15
C ALA A 149 -53.26 -29.33 1.31
N LYS A 150 -53.85 -30.41 1.87
CA LYS A 150 -55.01 -31.12 1.33
C LYS A 150 -56.15 -30.11 1.04
N PRO A 151 -56.80 -30.13 -0.15
CA PRO A 151 -57.86 -29.17 -0.44
C PRO A 151 -59.03 -29.42 0.52
N ALA A 152 -59.44 -28.36 1.24
CA ALA A 152 -60.66 -28.38 2.04
C ALA A 152 -61.86 -28.62 1.11
N GLU A 153 -62.67 -29.60 1.48
CA GLU A 153 -63.81 -30.12 0.73
C GLU A 153 -64.85 -29.01 0.46
N PRO A 154 -65.38 -28.86 -0.76
CA PRO A 154 -66.35 -27.80 -1.05
C PRO A 154 -67.71 -28.15 -0.46
N VAL A 155 -68.16 -27.36 0.51
CA VAL A 155 -69.55 -27.40 1.02
C VAL A 155 -70.51 -26.98 -0.11
N ARG A 156 -71.36 -27.91 -0.57
CA ARG A 156 -72.41 -27.64 -1.56
C ARG A 156 -73.49 -26.73 -0.97
N PRO A 157 -73.99 -25.71 -1.69
CA PRO A 157 -75.12 -24.91 -1.21
C PRO A 157 -76.42 -25.72 -1.33
N ALA A 158 -77.16 -25.80 -0.22
CA ALA A 158 -78.49 -26.41 -0.18
C ALA A 158 -79.50 -25.60 -1.00
N THR A 159 -80.20 -26.27 -1.91
CA THR A 159 -81.33 -25.75 -2.68
C THR A 159 -82.48 -25.36 -1.75
N ARG A 160 -82.85 -24.08 -1.73
CA ARG A 160 -84.02 -23.56 -1.03
C ARG A 160 -85.26 -23.76 -1.89
N THR A 161 -86.02 -24.83 -1.64
CA THR A 161 -87.39 -25.02 -2.12
C THR A 161 -88.33 -25.16 -0.92
N GLY A 162 -89.04 -24.08 -0.59
CA GLY A 162 -90.03 -24.02 0.49
C GLY A 162 -91.26 -23.26 0.01
N LYS A 163 -92.30 -24.03 -0.29
CA LYS A 163 -93.59 -23.68 -0.86
C LYS A 163 -94.49 -22.97 0.17
N LYS A 164 -95.33 -22.05 -0.31
CA LYS A 164 -96.40 -21.31 0.41
C LYS A 164 -97.35 -22.24 1.19
N ALA A 165 -97.87 -21.79 2.33
CA ALA A 165 -99.31 -21.70 2.64
C ALA A 165 -99.58 -21.22 4.08
N SER A 166 -100.12 -20.01 4.22
CA SER A 166 -101.28 -19.66 5.07
C SER A 166 -101.85 -18.35 4.55
#